data_AF-A0A1X0WUF9-F1
#
_entry.id   AF-A0A1X0WUF9-F1
#
_cell.length_a   1.000
_cell.length_b   1.000
_cell.length_c   1.000
_cell.angle_alpha   90.00
_cell.angle_beta   90.00
_cell.angle_gamma   90.00
#
_symmetry.space_group_name_H-M   'P 1'
#
loop_
_entity.id
_entity.type
_entity.pdbx_description
1 polymer ?
#
loop_
_entity_poly.entity_id
_entity_poly.type
_entity_poly.pdbx_seq_one_letter_code
_entity_poly.pdbx_strand_id
1 'polypeptide(L)'
;MKKIITASMALLSVVVLAACSGKTTSDSSTKNSSSVEQTSSSETSSTTSSSKTENNEVVLITDEEIDNAKTVGDVKKVFGKLVDNYKKHAVEIGEKIPESGKEAYNAQVEPALKSMETVRESFNESLSSIGSDDTVVPEQTRTLFVQQLKTGRDTMKKALESAYKAVAPYTSGQ
;
A
#
# COMPACT_ATOMS: atom_id res chain seq x y z
N MET A 1 5.31 31.29 -24.34
CA MET A 1 4.11 30.65 -23.76
C MET A 1 4.56 29.50 -22.86
N LYS A 2 4.50 29.65 -21.54
CA LYS A 2 4.87 28.61 -20.57
C LYS A 2 3.59 27.88 -20.16
N LYS A 3 3.48 26.60 -20.51
CA LYS A 3 2.35 25.74 -20.13
C LYS A 3 2.62 25.24 -18.71
N ILE A 4 1.79 25.70 -17.76
CA ILE A 4 1.82 25.25 -16.37
C ILE A 4 1.06 23.92 -16.35
N ILE A 5 1.77 22.82 -16.10
CA ILE A 5 1.14 21.52 -15.88
C ILE A 5 0.65 21.51 -14.44
N THR A 6 -0.59 21.96 -14.24
CA THR A 6 -1.35 21.74 -13.01
C THR A 6 -1.75 20.26 -12.98
N ALA A 7 -0.85 19.39 -12.52
CA ALA A 7 -1.16 17.99 -12.28
C ALA A 7 -1.73 17.82 -10.86
N SER A 8 -3.05 17.81 -10.77
CA SER A 8 -3.85 16.85 -10.00
C SER A 8 -3.26 16.36 -8.67
N MET A 9 -3.20 17.23 -7.65
CA MET A 9 -2.99 16.83 -6.26
C MET A 9 -4.27 16.27 -5.64
N ALA A 10 -4.60 15.00 -5.92
CA ALA A 10 -5.77 14.37 -5.34
C ALA A 10 -5.60 12.86 -5.16
N LEU A 11 -4.69 12.38 -4.31
CA LEU A 11 -4.62 10.94 -4.01
C LEU A 11 -4.13 10.57 -2.60
N LEU A 12 -4.48 11.31 -1.54
CA LEU A 12 -4.32 10.78 -0.17
C LEU A 12 -5.53 11.12 0.70
N SER A 13 -6.69 10.60 0.30
CA SER A 13 -7.83 10.47 1.20
C SER A 13 -7.53 9.36 2.20
N VAL A 14 -7.19 9.75 3.42
CA VAL A 14 -7.00 8.86 4.57
C VAL A 14 -8.32 8.16 4.84
N VAL A 15 -8.41 6.86 4.51
CA VAL A 15 -9.54 6.02 4.94
C VAL A 15 -9.35 5.79 6.44
N VAL A 16 -10.04 6.58 7.25
CA VAL A 16 -10.26 6.29 8.65
C VAL A 16 -11.10 5.01 8.71
N LEU A 17 -10.49 3.89 9.09
CA LEU A 17 -11.24 2.71 9.54
C LEU A 17 -11.88 3.03 10.88
N ALA A 18 -13.00 3.76 10.84
CA ALA A 18 -13.92 3.78 11.94
C ALA A 18 -14.55 2.39 12.03
N ALA A 19 -14.27 1.69 13.14
CA ALA A 19 -15.05 0.56 13.58
C ALA A 19 -16.54 0.95 13.64
N CYS A 20 -17.29 0.66 12.57
CA CYS A 20 -18.74 0.59 12.61
C CYS A 20 -19.14 -0.86 12.89
N SER A 21 -19.02 -1.25 14.16
CA SER A 21 -19.87 -2.30 14.72
C SER A 21 -21.28 -1.73 14.82
N GLY A 22 -22.09 -2.01 13.80
CA GLY A 22 -23.46 -1.54 13.70
C GLY A 22 -24.34 -2.53 12.94
N LYS A 23 -24.86 -3.50 13.70
CA LYS A 23 -26.19 -4.13 13.54
C LYS A 23 -26.36 -5.16 12.42
N THR A 24 -26.36 -6.42 12.87
CA THR A 24 -27.10 -7.54 12.28
C THR A 24 -28.60 -7.24 12.17
N THR A 25 -29.18 -7.42 10.99
CA THR A 25 -30.48 -8.07 10.77
C THR A 25 -30.54 -8.56 9.34
N SER A 26 -30.62 -9.89 9.19
CA SER A 26 -31.04 -10.59 7.98
C SER A 26 -32.44 -10.12 7.54
N ASP A 27 -32.69 -10.05 6.24
CA ASP A 27 -33.59 -11.01 5.60
C ASP A 27 -33.44 -11.03 4.06
N SER A 28 -33.89 -12.14 3.53
CA SER A 28 -33.64 -12.76 2.24
C SER A 28 -34.55 -12.29 1.10
N SER A 29 -34.15 -12.68 -0.13
CA SER A 29 -34.98 -13.31 -1.18
C SER A 29 -35.09 -12.60 -2.54
N THR A 30 -34.41 -13.22 -3.52
CA THR A 30 -34.97 -13.73 -4.79
C THR A 30 -35.32 -12.77 -5.94
N LYS A 31 -34.55 -12.88 -7.05
CA LYS A 31 -35.02 -13.21 -8.44
C LYS A 31 -33.83 -13.10 -9.42
N ASN A 32 -33.35 -14.20 -9.97
CA ASN A 32 -33.76 -14.82 -11.26
C ASN A 32 -33.08 -14.21 -12.51
N SER A 33 -32.10 -14.97 -13.03
CA SER A 33 -31.87 -15.35 -14.44
C SER A 33 -31.77 -14.29 -15.53
N SER A 34 -30.62 -14.27 -16.24
CA SER A 34 -30.58 -14.49 -17.70
C SER A 34 -29.17 -14.83 -18.16
N SER A 35 -29.06 -15.98 -18.82
CA SER A 35 -27.98 -16.40 -19.69
C SER A 35 -27.84 -15.46 -20.90
N VAL A 36 -26.61 -15.20 -21.35
CA VAL A 36 -26.28 -15.04 -22.78
C VAL A 36 -24.79 -15.33 -22.99
N GLU A 37 -24.51 -16.48 -23.61
CA GLU A 37 -23.29 -16.72 -24.37
C GLU A 37 -23.29 -15.81 -25.62
N GLN A 38 -22.17 -15.13 -25.89
CA GLN A 38 -21.78 -14.78 -27.25
C GLN A 38 -20.25 -14.88 -27.40
N THR A 39 -19.85 -15.91 -28.15
CA THR A 39 -18.56 -16.04 -28.84
C THR A 39 -18.31 -14.87 -29.80
N SER A 40 -17.07 -14.39 -29.87
CA SER A 40 -16.38 -14.11 -31.14
C SER A 40 -14.89 -13.83 -30.91
N SER A 41 -14.08 -14.62 -31.60
CA SER A 41 -12.63 -14.46 -31.76
C SER A 41 -12.27 -13.13 -32.43
N SER A 42 -11.16 -12.53 -32.03
CA SER A 42 -10.35 -11.70 -32.92
C SER A 42 -8.91 -11.72 -32.43
N GLU A 43 -8.06 -12.35 -33.24
CA GLU A 43 -6.61 -12.29 -33.13
C GLU A 43 -6.16 -10.85 -33.40
N THR A 44 -5.30 -10.31 -32.55
CA THR A 44 -4.33 -9.29 -32.98
C THR A 44 -3.09 -9.44 -32.11
N SER A 45 -2.10 -10.11 -32.71
CA SER A 45 -0.73 -10.16 -32.26
C SER A 45 -0.17 -8.74 -32.14
N SER A 46 -0.08 -8.21 -30.92
CA SER A 46 0.73 -7.04 -30.61
C SER A 46 1.95 -7.50 -29.81
N THR A 47 3.00 -7.83 -30.55
CA THR A 47 4.38 -7.90 -30.06
C THR A 47 4.75 -6.51 -29.54
N THR A 48 4.47 -6.26 -28.26
CA THR A 48 4.98 -5.06 -27.59
C THR A 48 6.29 -5.48 -26.96
N SER A 49 7.37 -5.14 -27.67
CA SER A 49 8.76 -5.22 -27.26
C SER A 49 8.88 -4.99 -25.75
N SER A 50 9.26 -6.04 -25.01
CA SER A 50 9.66 -5.91 -23.62
C SER A 50 10.95 -5.11 -23.59
N SER A 51 10.83 -3.78 -23.56
CA SER A 51 11.87 -2.93 -23.03
C SER A 51 12.18 -3.48 -21.64
N LYS A 52 13.42 -3.92 -21.44
CA LYS A 52 13.96 -4.23 -20.12
C LYS A 52 13.95 -2.95 -19.31
N THR A 53 12.79 -2.60 -18.78
CA THR A 53 12.66 -1.65 -17.68
C THR A 53 13.34 -2.34 -16.52
N GLU A 54 14.37 -1.71 -15.94
CA GLU A 54 14.80 -2.04 -14.59
C GLU A 54 13.58 -1.85 -13.69
N ASN A 55 12.80 -2.93 -13.54
CA ASN A 55 11.68 -2.95 -12.65
C ASN A 55 12.29 -2.91 -11.25
N ASN A 56 12.35 -1.72 -10.66
CA ASN A 56 12.57 -1.56 -9.23
C ASN A 56 11.40 -2.28 -8.56
N GLU A 57 11.57 -3.58 -8.31
CA GLU A 57 10.55 -4.42 -7.72
C GLU A 57 10.30 -3.89 -6.31
N VAL A 58 9.12 -3.31 -6.10
CA VAL A 58 8.73 -2.78 -4.79
C VAL A 58 8.38 -3.98 -3.90
N VAL A 59 9.23 -4.25 -2.91
CA VAL A 59 9.05 -5.27 -1.90
C VAL A 59 8.96 -4.61 -0.54
N LEU A 60 7.75 -4.56 0.02
CA LEU A 60 7.51 -3.97 1.34
C LEU A 60 7.66 -4.98 2.46
N ILE A 61 6.93 -6.08 2.42
CA ILE A 61 7.05 -7.26 3.30
C ILE A 61 6.39 -8.45 2.59
N THR A 62 6.85 -9.66 2.84
CA THR A 62 6.30 -10.86 2.18
C THR A 62 5.03 -11.39 2.85
N ASP A 63 4.23 -12.18 2.13
CA ASP A 63 3.11 -12.89 2.73
C ASP A 63 3.55 -13.85 3.83
N GLU A 64 4.66 -14.55 3.62
CA GLU A 64 5.23 -15.47 4.61
C GLU A 64 5.60 -14.76 5.90
N GLU A 65 6.24 -13.58 5.83
CA GLU A 65 6.56 -12.79 7.03
C GLU A 65 5.29 -12.35 7.78
N ILE A 66 4.22 -12.01 7.08
CA ILE A 66 2.94 -11.63 7.69
C ILE A 66 2.25 -12.85 8.33
N ASP A 67 2.16 -13.96 7.60
CA ASP A 67 1.42 -15.15 8.01
C ASP A 67 2.09 -15.85 9.19
N ASN A 68 3.41 -15.71 9.32
CA ASN A 68 4.18 -16.24 10.45
C ASN A 68 4.12 -15.40 11.72
N ALA A 69 3.51 -14.20 11.69
CA ALA A 69 3.43 -13.34 12.87
C ALA A 69 2.42 -13.86 13.89
N LYS A 70 2.89 -14.44 15.00
CA LYS A 70 2.02 -15.11 15.98
C LYS A 70 1.93 -14.36 17.30
N THR A 71 2.99 -13.69 17.70
CA THR A 71 3.03 -12.95 18.97
C THR A 71 2.84 -11.46 18.78
N VAL A 72 2.59 -10.74 19.88
CA VAL A 72 2.59 -9.28 19.90
C VAL A 72 3.88 -8.71 19.33
N GLY A 73 5.04 -9.29 19.70
CA GLY A 73 6.35 -8.89 19.19
C GLY A 73 6.48 -9.10 17.69
N ASP A 74 6.01 -10.23 17.17
CA ASP A 74 6.03 -10.50 15.72
C ASP A 74 5.17 -9.48 14.95
N VAL A 75 3.96 -9.20 15.46
CA VAL A 75 3.03 -8.24 14.85
C VAL A 75 3.65 -6.83 14.80
N LYS A 76 4.25 -6.37 15.90
CA LYS A 76 5.00 -5.09 15.95
C LYS A 76 6.14 -5.08 14.94
N LYS A 77 6.89 -6.19 14.85
CA LYS A 77 8.05 -6.33 13.95
C LYS A 77 7.62 -6.26 12.48
N VAL A 78 6.57 -6.97 12.10
CA VAL A 78 6.07 -6.96 10.72
C VAL A 78 5.51 -5.58 10.35
N PHE A 79 4.74 -4.94 11.23
CA PHE A 79 4.24 -3.58 10.99
C PHE A 79 5.40 -2.56 10.89
N GLY A 80 6.39 -2.66 11.77
CA GLY A 80 7.60 -1.84 11.73
C GLY A 80 8.35 -1.99 10.40
N LYS A 81 8.60 -3.22 9.95
CA LYS A 81 9.23 -3.49 8.65
C LYS A 81 8.46 -2.86 7.48
N LEU A 82 7.13 -2.93 7.48
CA LEU A 82 6.29 -2.31 6.45
C LEU A 82 6.53 -0.80 6.39
N VAL A 83 6.49 -0.13 7.55
CA VAL A 83 6.73 1.32 7.65
C VAL A 83 8.16 1.66 7.21
N ASP A 84 9.15 0.94 7.70
CA ASP A 84 10.56 1.18 7.41
C ASP A 84 10.86 1.02 5.89
N ASN A 85 10.34 -0.03 5.26
CA ASN A 85 10.51 -0.26 3.82
C ASN A 85 9.73 0.74 2.97
N TYR A 86 8.53 1.16 3.39
CA TYR A 86 7.80 2.22 2.70
C TYR A 86 8.55 3.55 2.74
N LYS A 87 9.05 3.94 3.93
CA LYS A 87 9.88 5.14 4.11
C LYS A 87 11.10 5.11 3.21
N LYS A 88 11.81 3.98 3.17
CA LYS A 88 12.98 3.79 2.29
C LYS A 88 12.62 4.07 0.84
N HIS A 89 11.57 3.46 0.30
CA HIS A 89 11.16 3.70 -1.07
C HIS A 89 10.72 5.14 -1.34
N ALA A 90 10.02 5.78 -0.40
CA ALA A 90 9.65 7.20 -0.52
C ALA A 90 10.92 8.09 -0.61
N VAL A 91 11.92 7.87 0.23
CA VAL A 91 13.19 8.60 0.14
C VAL A 91 13.89 8.36 -1.20
N GLU A 92 13.99 7.11 -1.66
CA GLU A 92 14.58 6.76 -2.95
C GLU A 92 13.85 7.42 -4.15
N ILE A 93 12.53 7.55 -4.08
CA ILE A 93 11.74 8.28 -5.08
C ILE A 93 12.11 9.77 -5.04
N GLY A 94 12.19 10.37 -3.85
CA GLY A 94 12.59 11.76 -3.66
C GLY A 94 13.98 12.09 -4.21
N GLU A 95 14.92 11.14 -4.14
CA GLU A 95 16.26 11.28 -4.71
C GLU A 95 16.25 11.30 -6.26
N LYS A 96 15.25 10.67 -6.88
CA LYS A 96 15.08 10.64 -8.34
C LYS A 96 14.33 11.86 -8.89
N ILE A 97 13.76 12.70 -8.03
CA ILE A 97 13.03 13.91 -8.42
C ILE A 97 14.03 15.03 -8.71
N PRO A 98 13.88 15.77 -9.83
CA PRO A 98 14.75 16.90 -10.15
C PRO A 98 14.61 18.02 -9.10
N GLU A 99 15.65 18.81 -8.92
CA GLU A 99 15.71 19.88 -7.90
C GLU A 99 14.49 20.81 -7.93
N SER A 100 13.97 21.12 -9.12
CA SER A 100 12.79 21.98 -9.30
C SER A 100 11.49 21.41 -8.69
N GLY A 101 11.42 20.11 -8.43
CA GLY A 101 10.26 19.44 -7.82
C GLY A 101 10.50 18.94 -6.39
N LYS A 102 11.74 19.03 -5.89
CA LYS A 102 12.16 18.38 -4.66
C LYS A 102 11.51 18.99 -3.42
N GLU A 103 11.42 20.32 -3.37
CA GLU A 103 10.73 21.03 -2.28
C GLU A 103 9.25 20.64 -2.18
N ALA A 104 8.53 20.62 -3.31
CA ALA A 104 7.12 20.26 -3.36
C ALA A 104 6.87 18.79 -2.98
N TYR A 105 7.80 17.90 -3.31
CA TYR A 105 7.77 16.51 -2.89
C TYR A 105 7.98 16.37 -1.38
N ASN A 106 9.05 16.97 -0.84
CA ASN A 106 9.39 16.91 0.58
C ASN A 106 8.27 17.50 1.45
N ALA A 107 7.66 18.60 1.02
CA ALA A 107 6.52 19.22 1.71
C ALA A 107 5.32 18.27 1.88
N GLN A 108 5.17 17.26 1.02
CA GLN A 108 4.11 16.26 1.12
C GLN A 108 4.56 15.01 1.86
N VAL A 109 5.78 14.54 1.58
CA VAL A 109 6.26 13.24 2.06
C VAL A 109 6.75 13.31 3.49
N GLU A 110 7.45 14.37 3.91
CA GLU A 110 7.96 14.46 5.28
C GLU A 110 6.83 14.42 6.34
N PRO A 111 5.73 15.18 6.20
CA PRO A 111 4.60 15.07 7.14
C PRO A 111 3.95 13.69 7.12
N ALA A 112 3.83 13.08 5.93
CA ALA A 112 3.25 11.75 5.79
C ALA A 112 4.10 10.68 6.49
N LEU A 113 5.42 10.69 6.27
CA LEU A 113 6.33 9.75 6.93
C LEU A 113 6.36 9.95 8.45
N LYS A 114 6.29 11.20 8.92
CA LYS A 114 6.15 11.49 10.35
C LYS A 114 4.84 10.94 10.92
N SER A 115 3.73 11.12 10.20
CA SER A 115 2.44 10.56 10.60
C SER A 115 2.47 9.03 10.65
N MET A 116 3.19 8.37 9.74
CA MET A 116 3.36 6.91 9.77
C MET A 116 4.11 6.43 11.02
N GLU A 117 5.12 7.19 11.48
CA GLU A 117 5.81 6.86 12.74
C GLU A 117 4.90 7.04 13.95
N THR A 118 4.11 8.11 14.00
CA THR A 118 3.11 8.27 15.08
C THR A 118 2.08 7.13 15.08
N VAL A 119 1.66 6.66 13.90
CA VAL A 119 0.79 5.49 13.79
C VAL A 119 1.50 4.22 14.28
N ARG A 120 2.77 4.02 13.95
CA ARG A 120 3.59 2.90 14.45
C ARG A 120 3.72 2.92 15.97
N GLU A 121 4.02 4.07 16.56
CA GLU A 121 4.10 4.23 18.01
C GLU A 121 2.77 3.89 18.68
N SER A 122 1.67 4.48 18.20
CA SER A 122 0.32 4.24 18.73
C SER A 122 -0.10 2.78 18.59
N PHE A 123 0.21 2.16 17.46
CA PHE A 123 -0.05 0.74 17.21
C PHE A 123 0.74 -0.14 18.19
N ASN A 124 2.03 0.14 18.37
CA ASN A 124 2.89 -0.61 19.29
C ASN A 124 2.47 -0.43 20.75
N GLU A 125 2.05 0.77 21.16
CA GLU A 125 1.52 1.04 22.49
C GLU A 125 0.22 0.28 22.73
N SER A 126 -0.71 0.32 21.78
CA SER A 126 -1.96 -0.44 21.82
C SER A 126 -1.69 -1.94 21.96
N LEU A 127 -0.75 -2.50 21.19
CA LEU A 127 -0.38 -3.91 21.32
C LEU A 127 0.29 -4.23 22.66
N SER A 128 1.08 -3.31 23.20
CA SER A 128 1.73 -3.48 24.51
C SER A 128 0.71 -3.50 25.67
N SER A 129 -0.45 -2.85 25.50
CA SER A 129 -1.55 -2.93 26.46
C SER A 129 -2.20 -4.32 26.52
N ILE A 130 -2.05 -5.13 25.47
CA ILE A 130 -2.59 -6.50 25.39
C ILE A 130 -1.66 -7.49 26.10
N GLY A 131 -0.35 -7.23 26.09
CA GLY A 131 0.63 -8.04 26.81
C GLY A 131 2.07 -7.80 26.36
N SER A 132 2.98 -8.61 26.92
CA SER A 132 4.39 -8.66 26.51
C SER A 132 4.56 -9.11 25.05
N ASP A 133 5.75 -8.90 24.49
CA ASP A 133 6.05 -9.30 23.11
C ASP A 133 5.92 -10.81 22.86
N ASP A 134 6.07 -11.65 23.89
CA ASP A 134 5.87 -13.11 23.80
C ASP A 134 4.40 -13.54 23.86
N THR A 135 3.47 -12.60 24.11
CA THR A 135 2.04 -12.91 24.19
C THR A 135 1.54 -13.33 22.83
N VAL A 136 0.98 -14.55 22.75
CA VAL A 136 0.35 -15.07 21.53
C VAL A 136 -0.93 -14.30 21.24
N VAL A 137 -1.05 -13.78 20.01
CA VAL A 137 -2.27 -13.12 19.55
C VAL A 137 -3.31 -14.19 19.18
N PRO A 138 -4.57 -14.08 19.67
CA PRO A 138 -5.63 -15.01 19.31
C PRO A 138 -5.81 -15.16 17.80
N GLU A 139 -6.06 -16.39 17.33
CA GLU A 139 -6.10 -16.71 15.90
C GLU A 139 -7.12 -15.86 15.13
N GLN A 140 -8.32 -15.65 15.67
CA GLN A 140 -9.34 -14.81 15.04
C GLN A 140 -8.84 -13.37 14.82
N THR A 141 -8.20 -12.78 15.83
CA THR A 141 -7.60 -11.44 15.76
C THR A 141 -6.44 -11.42 14.77
N ARG A 142 -5.59 -12.45 14.79
CA ARG A 142 -4.45 -12.57 13.87
C ARG A 142 -4.92 -12.66 12.42
N THR A 143 -5.93 -13.46 12.11
CA THR A 143 -6.47 -13.59 10.74
C THR A 143 -6.97 -12.25 10.20
N LEU A 144 -7.69 -11.49 11.03
CA LEU A 144 -8.15 -10.14 10.66
C LEU A 144 -6.97 -9.17 10.45
N PHE A 145 -5.97 -9.21 11.33
CA PHE A 145 -4.76 -8.40 11.19
C PHE A 145 -4.01 -8.72 9.89
N VAL A 146 -3.74 -10.01 9.63
CA VAL A 146 -3.06 -10.50 8.42
C VAL A 146 -3.76 -9.99 7.16
N GLN A 147 -5.10 -10.13 7.08
CA GLN A 147 -5.86 -9.71 5.92
C GLN A 147 -5.79 -8.19 5.70
N GLN A 148 -5.95 -7.40 6.76
CA GLN A 148 -5.86 -5.95 6.69
C GLN A 148 -4.45 -5.48 6.32
N LEU A 149 -3.42 -6.11 6.90
CA LEU A 149 -2.04 -5.77 6.63
C LEU A 149 -1.65 -6.08 5.20
N LYS A 150 -2.02 -7.26 4.66
CA LYS A 150 -1.82 -7.61 3.25
C LYS A 150 -2.50 -6.60 2.32
N THR A 151 -3.76 -6.25 2.61
CA THR A 151 -4.50 -5.25 1.82
C THR A 151 -3.84 -3.86 1.86
N GLY A 152 -3.43 -3.41 3.04
CA GLY A 152 -2.73 -2.14 3.24
C GLY A 152 -1.39 -2.10 2.53
N ARG A 153 -0.58 -3.17 2.67
CA ARG A 153 0.69 -3.34 1.96
C ARG A 153 0.50 -3.30 0.46
N ASP A 154 -0.46 -4.01 -0.10
CA ASP A 154 -0.66 -4.06 -1.56
C ASP A 154 -1.08 -2.70 -2.12
N THR A 155 -1.85 -1.94 -1.34
CA THR A 155 -2.21 -0.56 -1.66
C THR A 155 -0.97 0.34 -1.65
N MET A 156 -0.15 0.25 -0.61
CA MET A 156 1.12 1.00 -0.51
C MET A 156 2.08 0.62 -1.64
N LYS A 157 2.21 -0.67 -1.96
CA LYS A 157 3.03 -1.17 -3.07
C LYS A 157 2.60 -0.56 -4.40
N LYS A 158 1.31 -0.59 -4.72
CA LYS A 158 0.77 0.02 -5.96
C LYS A 158 1.03 1.53 -6.02
N ALA A 159 0.92 2.24 -4.90
CA ALA A 159 1.23 3.66 -4.83
C ALA A 159 2.71 3.94 -5.13
N LEU A 160 3.62 3.16 -4.55
CA LEU A 160 5.06 3.26 -4.81
C LEU A 160 5.40 2.89 -6.25
N GLU A 161 4.85 1.81 -6.80
CA GLU A 161 5.05 1.43 -8.20
C GLU A 161 4.61 2.54 -9.16
N SER A 162 3.48 3.20 -8.86
CA SER A 162 3.00 4.37 -9.62
C SER A 162 3.97 5.55 -9.51
N ALA A 163 4.45 5.84 -8.30
CA ALA A 163 5.40 6.92 -8.06
C ALA A 163 6.76 6.66 -8.77
N TYR A 164 7.29 5.44 -8.72
CA TYR A 164 8.50 5.06 -9.48
C TYR A 164 8.31 5.23 -10.98
N LYS A 165 7.14 4.85 -11.53
CA LYS A 165 6.81 5.08 -12.95
C LYS A 165 6.77 6.57 -13.30
N ALA A 166 6.26 7.42 -12.40
CA ALA A 166 6.19 8.86 -12.61
C ALA A 166 7.56 9.53 -12.62
N VAL A 167 8.53 9.01 -11.84
CA VAL A 167 9.90 9.56 -11.80
C VAL A 167 10.87 8.90 -12.79
N ALA A 168 10.49 7.77 -13.42
CA ALA A 168 11.32 7.07 -14.39
C ALA A 168 11.88 7.93 -15.54
N PRO A 169 11.13 8.90 -16.12
CA PRO A 169 11.67 9.78 -17.17
C PRO A 169 12.87 10.62 -16.71
N TYR A 170 13.03 10.89 -15.41
CA TYR A 170 14.16 11.65 -14.87
C TYR A 170 15.41 10.80 -14.69
N THR A 171 15.27 9.47 -14.63
CA THR A 171 16.38 8.54 -14.43
C THR A 171 16.89 7.89 -15.71
N SER A 172 16.06 7.82 -16.75
CA SER A 172 16.41 7.19 -18.04
C SER A 172 17.16 8.12 -19.01
N GLY A 173 17.60 9.29 -18.56
CA GLY A 173 18.24 10.33 -19.37
C GLY A 173 19.64 10.75 -18.93
N GLN A 174 20.28 10.00 -18.03
CA GLN A 174 21.71 10.16 -17.70
C GLN A 174 22.55 9.07 -18.36
#